data_AF-A0AAU3RP76-F1
#
_entry.id   AF-A0AAU3RP76-F1
#
_cell.length_a   1.000
_cell.length_b   1.000
_cell.length_c   1.000
_cell.angle_alpha   90.00
_cell.angle_beta   90.00
_cell.angle_gamma   90.00
#
_symmetry.space_group_name_H-M   'P 1'
#
loop_
_entity.id
_entity.type
_entity.pdbx_description
1 polymer ?
#
loop_
_entity_poly.entity_id
_entity_poly.type
_entity_poly.pdbx_seq_one_letter_code
_entity_poly.pdbx_strand_id
1 'polypeptide(L)'
;MSADGAGPAPALAAVMQRVAVTAETVGPRFPLYAEPADGRWTTTGRGSWTGGFWAGLLWLRARYTGDAADRRAAAACTARLEPWVGADTATRGLILWYGTAPAGDDATAAELRDRGARAVLAAHDRELGLVPWGDALGGPRLLARVDGVPGTVPLLAGAGSQGAAAAASHLHRHLDLCLGAGRDRDLSLRPALRFDAVAGWRPCADPPPGWSRGRAWLLLAVADALLRPDPAMPDPALPRPAARLAEAAEFLAAEGGSPAAGLVPAADAARPDGPLDTSAAAITAVALLKLARVPGPRAAAYAYRAEAILQHLAEHHLTGPDSGRPPGMLLHGCYDAGKDLAVRHELIWGDFFLALGLAALDGVVDITRI
;
A
#
# COMPACT_ATOMS: atom_id res chain seq x y z
N MET A 1 -6.37 -28.25 25.24
CA MET A 1 -5.09 -27.51 25.22
C MET A 1 -5.38 -26.18 24.55
N SER A 2 -5.15 -25.12 25.29
CA SER A 2 -5.70 -23.77 25.16
C SER A 2 -5.36 -23.08 23.84
N ALA A 3 -6.39 -22.70 23.09
CA ALA A 3 -6.31 -21.79 21.96
C ALA A 3 -6.75 -20.39 22.44
N ASP A 4 -5.93 -19.74 23.26
CA ASP A 4 -6.00 -18.28 23.48
C ASP A 4 -5.18 -17.57 22.39
N GLY A 5 -5.43 -17.92 21.13
CA GLY A 5 -4.95 -17.15 19.99
C GLY A 5 -5.66 -15.81 20.02
N ALA A 6 -4.90 -14.72 20.13
CA ALA A 6 -5.44 -13.37 20.06
C ALA A 6 -6.19 -13.21 18.73
N GLY A 7 -7.53 -13.19 18.78
CA GLY A 7 -8.35 -12.89 17.62
C GLY A 7 -8.06 -11.49 17.04
N PRO A 8 -8.70 -11.11 15.93
CA PRO A 8 -8.46 -9.82 15.26
C PRO A 8 -8.63 -8.60 16.19
N ALA A 9 -9.62 -8.63 17.09
CA ALA A 9 -9.89 -7.52 18.02
C ALA A 9 -8.77 -7.25 19.04
N PRO A 10 -8.22 -8.24 19.75
CA PRO A 10 -7.01 -8.06 20.56
C PRO A 10 -5.81 -7.51 19.79
N ALA A 11 -5.60 -7.95 18.54
CA ALA A 11 -4.49 -7.49 17.72
C ALA A 11 -4.64 -6.03 17.32
N LEU A 12 -5.84 -5.60 16.90
CA LEU A 12 -6.12 -4.20 16.57
C LEU A 12 -5.89 -3.29 17.78
N ALA A 13 -6.35 -3.71 18.96
CA ALA A 13 -6.13 -2.95 20.20
C ALA A 13 -4.64 -2.75 20.50
N ALA A 14 -3.82 -3.80 20.34
CA ALA A 14 -2.37 -3.72 20.53
C ALA A 14 -1.72 -2.74 19.53
N VAL A 15 -2.09 -2.79 18.25
CA VAL A 15 -1.60 -1.86 17.23
C VAL A 15 -2.03 -0.42 17.55
N MET A 16 -3.28 -0.20 17.95
CA MET A 16 -3.75 1.15 18.32
C MET A 16 -3.03 1.70 19.55
N GLN A 17 -2.68 0.85 20.52
CA GLN A 17 -1.85 1.24 21.65
C GLN A 17 -0.42 1.59 21.22
N ARG A 18 0.17 0.81 20.30
CA ARG A 18 1.49 1.12 19.70
C ARG A 18 1.48 2.46 18.97
N VAL A 19 0.39 2.79 18.27
CA VAL A 19 0.19 4.10 17.62
C VAL A 19 0.19 5.23 18.66
N ALA A 20 -0.49 5.07 19.80
CA ALA A 20 -0.49 6.06 20.88
C ALA A 20 0.94 6.35 21.38
N VAL A 21 1.66 5.30 21.77
CA VAL A 21 3.04 5.40 22.26
C VAL A 21 3.96 6.01 21.20
N THR A 22 3.79 5.63 19.93
CA THR A 22 4.56 6.19 18.82
C THR A 22 4.29 7.69 18.66
N ALA A 23 3.03 8.12 18.71
CA ALA A 23 2.66 9.53 18.59
C ALA A 23 3.29 10.40 19.69
N GLU A 24 3.29 9.91 20.94
CA GLU A 24 3.97 10.58 22.06
C GLU A 24 5.49 10.63 21.86
N THR A 25 6.09 9.53 21.40
CA THR A 25 7.56 9.39 21.27
C THR A 25 8.13 10.21 20.11
N VAL A 26 7.49 10.18 18.94
CA VAL A 26 8.00 10.87 17.75
C VAL A 26 7.60 12.34 17.69
N GLY A 27 6.59 12.74 18.48
CA GLY A 27 6.04 14.09 18.50
C GLY A 27 5.65 14.56 17.09
N PRO A 28 6.17 15.70 16.60
CA PRO A 28 5.88 16.17 15.26
C PRO A 28 6.65 15.39 14.18
N ARG A 29 7.59 14.50 14.47
CA ARG A 29 8.32 13.80 13.39
C ARG A 29 7.47 12.68 12.80
N PHE A 30 7.82 12.21 11.62
CA PHE A 30 7.15 11.08 10.97
C PHE A 30 7.98 9.81 11.15
N PRO A 31 7.44 8.74 11.75
CA PRO A 31 8.13 7.45 11.83
C PRO A 31 8.36 6.84 10.44
N LEU A 32 9.46 6.10 10.30
CA LEU A 32 9.83 5.41 9.07
C LEU A 32 10.00 3.90 9.32
N TYR A 33 10.98 3.55 10.15
CA TYR A 33 11.21 2.18 10.64
C TYR A 33 11.69 2.22 12.07
N ALA A 34 11.39 1.19 12.85
CA ALA A 34 11.76 1.05 14.25
C ALA A 34 12.66 -0.16 14.48
N GLU A 35 13.60 0.00 15.42
CA GLU A 35 14.49 -1.07 15.84
C GLU A 35 13.71 -2.26 16.42
N PRO A 36 13.96 -3.50 15.99
CA PRO A 36 13.23 -4.66 16.46
C PRO A 36 13.51 -5.02 17.93
N ALA A 37 14.57 -4.46 18.53
CA ALA A 37 14.93 -4.73 19.91
C ALA A 37 14.12 -3.90 20.91
N ASP A 38 13.90 -2.61 20.63
CA ASP A 38 13.36 -1.65 21.60
C ASP A 38 12.26 -0.74 21.03
N GLY A 39 11.95 -0.85 19.73
CA GLY A 39 10.93 -0.06 19.07
C GLY A 39 11.29 1.41 18.87
N ARG A 40 12.57 1.79 18.96
CA ARG A 40 13.03 3.16 18.70
C ARG A 40 12.89 3.50 17.22
N TRP A 41 12.12 4.54 16.92
CA TRP A 41 11.88 4.99 15.55
C TRP A 41 13.04 5.79 14.96
N THR A 42 13.49 5.41 13.77
CA THR A 42 14.08 6.34 12.81
C THR A 42 12.96 7.17 12.20
N THR A 43 13.14 8.50 12.17
CA THR A 43 12.08 9.45 11.79
C THR A 43 12.54 10.47 10.76
N THR A 44 11.60 10.95 9.95
CA THR A 44 11.83 12.01 8.96
C THR A 44 11.13 13.31 9.35
N GLY A 45 11.59 14.45 8.82
CA GLY A 45 11.00 15.76 9.11
C GLY A 45 9.69 16.04 8.36
N ARG A 46 9.57 15.54 7.12
CA ARG A 46 8.43 15.80 6.22
C ARG A 46 7.66 14.53 5.82
N GLY A 47 7.89 13.40 6.47
CA GLY A 47 7.22 12.14 6.15
C GLY A 47 7.89 11.32 5.05
N SER A 48 8.58 11.95 4.09
CA SER A 48 9.01 11.26 2.87
C SER A 48 7.81 10.59 2.17
N TRP A 49 8.05 9.58 1.34
CA TRP A 49 7.00 8.79 0.69
C TRP A 49 6.07 8.02 1.65
N THR A 50 6.44 7.91 2.93
CA THR A 50 5.69 7.15 3.94
C THR A 50 4.81 8.01 4.85
N GLY A 51 4.88 9.34 4.72
CA GLY A 51 4.17 10.26 5.62
C GLY A 51 2.65 10.04 5.65
N GLY A 52 2.08 9.62 4.52
CA GLY A 52 0.67 9.27 4.39
C GLY A 52 0.24 8.12 5.29
N PHE A 53 1.07 7.08 5.41
CA PHE A 53 0.75 5.91 6.24
C PHE A 53 0.67 6.28 7.72
N TRP A 54 1.53 7.16 8.21
CA TRP A 54 1.45 7.64 9.59
C TRP A 54 0.22 8.49 9.85
N ALA A 55 -0.09 9.44 8.96
CA ALA A 55 -1.31 10.23 9.06
C ALA A 55 -2.56 9.32 9.00
N GLY A 56 -2.55 8.32 8.12
CA GLY A 56 -3.60 7.31 8.00
C GLY A 56 -3.78 6.48 9.28
N LEU A 57 -2.69 6.03 9.92
CA LEU A 57 -2.74 5.32 11.20
C LEU A 57 -3.38 6.15 12.31
N LEU A 58 -3.07 7.45 12.38
CA LEU A 58 -3.70 8.35 13.35
C LEU A 58 -5.21 8.49 13.10
N TRP A 59 -5.64 8.53 11.84
CA TRP A 59 -7.07 8.50 11.50
C TRP A 59 -7.75 7.17 11.84
N LEU A 60 -7.09 6.04 11.60
CA LEU A 60 -7.59 4.72 12.02
C LEU A 60 -7.77 4.67 13.53
N ARG A 61 -6.79 5.17 14.30
CA ARG A 61 -6.89 5.32 15.76
C ARG A 61 -8.08 6.20 16.15
N ALA A 62 -8.22 7.37 15.52
CA ALA A 62 -9.31 8.30 15.82
C ALA A 62 -10.70 7.71 15.58
N ARG A 63 -10.84 6.81 14.58
CA ARG A 63 -12.06 6.03 14.35
C ARG A 63 -12.27 4.95 15.39
N TYR A 64 -11.21 4.24 15.74
CA TYR A 64 -11.23 3.17 16.72
C TYR A 64 -11.63 3.66 18.12
N THR A 65 -11.04 4.77 18.58
CA THR A 65 -11.28 5.31 19.92
C THR A 65 -12.52 6.21 19.99
N GLY A 66 -12.88 6.86 18.87
CA GLY A 66 -13.88 7.91 18.86
C GLY A 66 -13.47 9.21 19.57
N ASP A 67 -12.21 9.32 20.04
CA ASP A 67 -11.73 10.48 20.80
C ASP A 67 -11.51 11.71 19.89
N ALA A 68 -11.97 12.86 20.36
CA ALA A 68 -11.73 14.14 19.71
C ALA A 68 -10.24 14.54 19.73
N ALA A 69 -9.46 14.12 20.73
CA ALA A 69 -8.02 14.36 20.79
C ALA A 69 -7.28 13.59 19.68
N ASP A 70 -7.60 12.31 19.48
CA ASP A 70 -7.05 11.51 18.38
C ASP A 70 -7.43 12.11 17.02
N ARG A 71 -8.69 12.54 16.84
CA ARG A 71 -9.12 13.25 15.61
C ARG A 71 -8.30 14.53 15.35
N ARG A 72 -8.07 15.35 16.38
CA ARG A 72 -7.25 16.57 16.25
C ARG A 72 -5.80 16.25 15.89
N ALA A 73 -5.22 15.22 16.51
CA ALA A 73 -3.87 14.77 16.21
C ALA A 73 -3.74 14.27 14.77
N ALA A 74 -4.71 13.47 14.30
CA ALA A 74 -4.77 12.99 12.92
C ALA A 74 -4.87 14.15 11.92
N ALA A 75 -5.80 15.09 12.14
CA ALA A 75 -5.97 16.27 11.28
C ALA A 75 -4.70 17.14 11.24
N ALA A 76 -4.07 17.40 12.39
CA ALA A 76 -2.82 18.16 12.46
C ALA A 76 -1.65 17.47 11.72
N CYS A 77 -1.57 16.14 11.79
CA CYS A 77 -0.59 15.37 11.04
C CYS A 77 -0.86 15.42 9.52
N THR A 78 -2.10 15.19 9.10
CA THR A 78 -2.52 15.25 7.69
C THR A 78 -2.25 16.62 7.07
N ALA A 79 -2.53 17.73 7.78
CA ALA A 79 -2.26 19.08 7.29
C ALA A 79 -0.77 19.30 6.92
N ARG A 80 0.15 18.60 7.59
CA ARG A 80 1.59 18.70 7.34
C ARG A 80 2.06 17.93 6.11
N LEU A 81 1.18 17.19 5.45
CA LEU A 81 1.42 16.56 4.16
C LEU A 81 1.23 17.53 2.98
N GLU A 82 0.69 18.73 3.22
CA GLU A 82 0.47 19.76 2.17
C GLU A 82 1.65 19.94 1.20
N PRO A 83 2.91 20.08 1.64
CA PRO A 83 4.02 20.28 0.72
C PRO A 83 4.16 19.20 -0.37
N TRP A 84 3.61 18.00 -0.15
CA TRP A 84 3.64 16.92 -1.13
C TRP A 84 2.64 17.09 -2.29
N VAL A 85 1.66 17.99 -2.19
CA VAL A 85 0.76 18.31 -3.31
C VAL A 85 1.57 18.81 -4.52
N GLY A 86 2.52 19.71 -4.27
CA GLY A 86 3.37 20.31 -5.30
C GLY A 86 4.68 19.56 -5.58
N ALA A 87 4.97 18.47 -4.87
CA ALA A 87 6.20 17.72 -5.07
C ALA A 87 6.15 16.91 -6.37
N ASP A 88 7.22 16.99 -7.18
CA ASP A 88 7.34 16.18 -8.38
C ASP A 88 7.70 14.74 -8.00
N THR A 89 6.67 13.95 -7.68
CA THR A 89 6.82 12.51 -7.45
C THR A 89 5.57 11.70 -7.77
N ALA A 90 5.74 10.46 -8.25
CA ALA A 90 4.66 9.49 -8.38
C ALA A 90 4.16 8.96 -7.01
N THR A 91 4.92 9.15 -5.92
CA THR A 91 4.53 8.69 -4.58
C THR A 91 3.43 9.53 -3.93
N ARG A 92 2.93 10.57 -4.61
CA ARG A 92 1.78 11.37 -4.15
C ARG A 92 0.55 10.51 -3.84
N GLY A 93 0.35 9.40 -4.54
CA GLY A 93 -0.64 8.39 -4.18
C GLY A 93 -0.42 7.83 -2.77
N LEU A 94 0.77 7.31 -2.49
CA LEU A 94 1.11 6.78 -1.17
C LEU A 94 0.94 7.80 -0.04
N ILE A 95 1.30 9.05 -0.31
CA ILE A 95 1.30 10.12 0.68
C ILE A 95 -0.11 10.68 0.90
N LEU A 96 -0.77 11.11 -0.18
CA LEU A 96 -1.99 11.89 -0.08
C LEU A 96 -3.23 10.99 -0.04
N TRP A 97 -3.27 9.85 -0.72
CA TRP A 97 -4.40 8.93 -0.61
C TRP A 97 -4.47 8.31 0.79
N TYR A 98 -3.44 7.58 1.20
CA TYR A 98 -3.46 6.90 2.50
C TYR A 98 -3.40 7.86 3.70
N GLY A 99 -2.94 9.11 3.50
CA GLY A 99 -2.98 10.16 4.52
C GLY A 99 -4.32 10.90 4.66
N THR A 100 -5.27 10.71 3.72
CA THR A 100 -6.56 11.44 3.72
C THR A 100 -7.78 10.54 3.56
N ALA A 101 -7.70 9.40 2.87
CA ALA A 101 -8.83 8.48 2.70
C ALA A 101 -9.39 7.96 4.03
N PRO A 102 -8.56 7.55 5.01
CA PRO A 102 -9.06 7.16 6.33
C PRO A 102 -9.79 8.29 7.08
N ALA A 103 -9.59 9.56 6.73
CA ALA A 103 -10.28 10.68 7.38
C ALA A 103 -11.79 10.72 7.11
N GLY A 104 -12.26 10.06 6.04
CA GLY A 104 -13.67 10.07 5.63
C GLY A 104 -14.16 11.46 5.26
N ASP A 105 -15.09 11.98 6.06
CA ASP A 105 -15.82 13.24 5.80
C ASP A 105 -15.14 14.48 6.41
N ASP A 106 -13.91 14.35 6.92
CA ASP A 106 -13.12 15.51 7.37
C ASP A 106 -12.85 16.46 6.18
N ALA A 107 -13.34 17.69 6.30
CA ALA A 107 -13.29 18.67 5.22
C ALA A 107 -11.85 19.08 4.84
N THR A 108 -10.94 19.15 5.81
CA THR A 108 -9.55 19.57 5.56
C THR A 108 -8.79 18.47 4.82
N ALA A 109 -8.98 17.22 5.24
CA ALA A 109 -8.42 16.06 4.55
C ALA A 109 -9.01 15.91 3.14
N ALA A 110 -10.32 16.13 2.97
CA ALA A 110 -10.97 16.12 1.66
C ALA A 110 -10.42 17.20 0.73
N GLU A 111 -10.25 18.44 1.20
CA GLU A 111 -9.67 19.52 0.40
C GLU A 111 -8.21 19.20 -0.02
N LEU A 112 -7.41 18.67 0.91
CA LEU A 112 -6.04 18.25 0.61
C LEU A 112 -6.00 17.13 -0.43
N ARG A 113 -6.89 16.13 -0.30
CA ARG A 113 -7.05 15.03 -1.26
C ARG A 113 -7.42 15.55 -2.64
N ASP A 114 -8.36 16.49 -2.73
CA ASP A 114 -8.81 17.06 -4.00
C ASP A 114 -7.73 17.89 -4.69
N ARG A 115 -6.97 18.68 -3.91
CA ARG A 115 -5.79 19.41 -4.42
C ARG A 115 -4.72 18.44 -4.91
N GLY A 116 -4.46 17.37 -4.16
CA GLY A 116 -3.58 16.27 -4.55
C GLY A 116 -4.01 15.61 -5.86
N ALA A 117 -5.29 15.24 -5.98
CA ALA A 117 -5.86 14.62 -7.17
C ALA A 117 -5.66 15.48 -8.42
N ARG A 118 -5.94 16.78 -8.33
CA ARG A 118 -5.70 17.73 -9.43
C ARG A 118 -4.22 17.85 -9.78
N ALA A 119 -3.33 17.89 -8.79
CA ALA A 119 -1.88 17.98 -9.03
C ALA A 119 -1.32 16.71 -9.68
N VAL A 120 -1.79 15.53 -9.28
CA VAL A 120 -1.39 14.25 -9.88
C VAL A 120 -1.93 14.13 -11.32
N LEU A 121 -3.17 14.57 -11.57
CA LEU A 121 -3.72 14.63 -12.93
C LEU A 121 -2.91 15.58 -13.82
N ALA A 122 -2.51 16.74 -13.31
CA ALA A 122 -1.66 17.68 -14.05
C ALA A 122 -0.26 17.11 -14.37
N ALA A 123 0.24 16.19 -13.54
CA ALA A 123 1.52 15.51 -13.75
C ALA A 123 1.41 14.22 -14.58
N HIS A 124 0.21 13.81 -14.98
CA HIS A 124 0.02 12.65 -15.84
C HIS A 124 0.49 12.97 -17.26
N ASP A 125 1.52 12.25 -17.71
CA ASP A 125 2.01 12.33 -19.08
C ASP A 125 1.11 11.49 -20.00
N ARG A 126 0.44 12.17 -20.94
CA ARG A 126 -0.52 11.51 -21.86
C ARG A 126 0.16 10.65 -22.91
N GLU A 127 1.39 10.96 -23.31
CA GLU A 127 2.13 10.17 -24.30
C GLU A 127 2.72 8.91 -23.67
N LEU A 128 3.26 9.04 -22.45
CA LEU A 128 3.76 7.90 -21.69
C LEU A 128 2.65 7.08 -21.05
N GLY A 129 1.46 7.67 -20.86
CA GLY A 129 0.28 7.04 -20.27
C GLY A 129 0.41 6.81 -18.77
N LEU A 130 1.23 7.60 -18.06
CA LEU A 130 1.47 7.47 -16.62
C LEU A 130 1.93 8.78 -15.98
N VAL A 131 1.90 8.85 -14.65
CA VAL A 131 2.61 9.87 -13.86
C VAL A 131 4.06 9.39 -13.68
N PRO A 132 5.08 10.13 -14.16
CA PRO A 132 6.48 9.75 -13.98
C PRO A 132 6.91 9.80 -12.50
N TRP A 133 7.95 9.04 -12.16
CA TRP A 133 8.49 8.97 -10.79
C TRP A 133 8.83 10.32 -10.17
N GLY A 134 9.31 11.28 -10.96
CA GLY A 134 9.67 12.62 -10.50
C GLY A 134 11.08 12.72 -9.91
N ASP A 135 11.47 13.92 -9.44
CA ASP A 135 12.81 14.19 -8.88
C ASP A 135 12.82 14.43 -7.36
N ALA A 136 11.66 14.59 -6.73
CA ALA A 136 11.55 15.02 -5.33
C ALA A 136 12.14 14.02 -4.31
N LEU A 137 12.32 12.76 -4.72
CA LEU A 137 12.90 11.68 -3.91
C LEU A 137 14.21 11.14 -4.49
N GLY A 138 14.79 11.86 -5.46
CA GLY A 138 15.99 11.45 -6.18
C GLY A 138 15.76 10.33 -7.20
N GLY A 139 16.81 10.01 -7.95
CA GLY A 139 16.78 9.03 -9.03
C GLY A 139 16.32 9.60 -10.38
N PRO A 140 16.20 8.76 -11.42
CA PRO A 140 15.75 9.21 -12.74
C PRO A 140 14.28 9.65 -12.71
N ARG A 141 14.00 10.85 -13.24
CA ARG A 141 12.65 11.43 -13.30
C ARG A 141 11.67 10.57 -14.10
N LEU A 142 12.09 10.12 -15.29
CA LEU A 142 11.27 9.32 -16.21
C LEU A 142 11.40 7.83 -15.90
N LEU A 143 10.78 7.44 -14.79
CA LEU A 143 10.78 6.07 -14.28
C LEU A 143 9.32 5.64 -14.01
N ALA A 144 8.98 4.42 -14.44
CA ALA A 144 7.76 3.71 -14.07
C ALA A 144 8.15 2.75 -12.95
N ARG A 145 7.71 3.04 -11.72
CA ARG A 145 7.99 2.23 -10.54
C ARG A 145 6.67 1.77 -9.95
N VAL A 146 6.59 0.48 -9.64
CA VAL A 146 5.32 -0.19 -9.27
C VAL A 146 4.68 0.36 -7.99
N ASP A 147 5.46 0.96 -7.11
CA ASP A 147 5.01 1.65 -5.90
C ASP A 147 4.61 3.12 -6.14
N GLY A 148 4.69 3.62 -7.37
CA GLY A 148 4.02 4.85 -7.80
C GLY A 148 2.55 4.65 -8.16
N VAL A 149 2.07 3.41 -8.18
CA VAL A 149 0.72 3.02 -8.62
C VAL A 149 -0.32 2.97 -7.48
N PRO A 150 -0.08 2.29 -6.34
CA PRO A 150 -1.04 2.26 -5.23
C PRO A 150 -1.31 3.66 -4.67
N GLY A 151 -2.56 3.92 -4.28
CA GLY A 151 -3.03 5.24 -3.89
C GLY A 151 -3.15 6.25 -5.05
N THR A 152 -2.29 6.18 -6.07
CA THR A 152 -2.34 7.06 -7.25
C THR A 152 -3.57 6.78 -8.10
N VAL A 153 -3.93 5.50 -8.29
CA VAL A 153 -5.13 5.08 -9.01
C VAL A 153 -6.41 5.69 -8.40
N PRO A 154 -6.73 5.45 -7.11
CA PRO A 154 -7.93 6.04 -6.52
C PRO A 154 -7.85 7.57 -6.38
N LEU A 155 -6.66 8.14 -6.13
CA LEU A 155 -6.47 9.59 -6.05
C LEU A 155 -6.74 10.29 -7.39
N LEU A 156 -6.12 9.84 -8.49
CA LEU A 156 -6.38 10.36 -9.84
C LEU A 156 -7.86 10.29 -10.16
N ALA A 157 -8.47 9.17 -9.86
CA ALA A 157 -9.83 8.93 -10.24
C ALA A 157 -10.86 9.73 -9.42
N GLY A 158 -10.44 10.38 -8.33
CA GLY A 158 -11.19 11.43 -7.64
C GLY A 158 -11.26 12.76 -8.40
N ALA A 159 -10.40 13.00 -9.39
CA ALA A 159 -10.37 14.22 -10.20
C ALA A 159 -11.37 14.20 -11.39
N GLY A 160 -12.56 13.64 -11.19
CA GLY A 160 -13.62 13.56 -12.21
C GLY A 160 -13.31 12.59 -13.36
N SER A 161 -14.00 12.76 -14.49
CA SER A 161 -13.91 11.83 -15.64
C SER A 161 -12.52 11.80 -16.28
N GLN A 162 -11.85 12.95 -16.41
CA GLN A 162 -10.47 13.01 -16.89
C GLN A 162 -9.51 12.31 -15.93
N GLY A 163 -9.70 12.50 -14.63
CA GLY A 163 -8.97 11.80 -13.58
C GLY A 163 -9.14 10.28 -13.66
N ALA A 164 -10.38 9.81 -13.86
CA ALA A 164 -10.65 8.38 -13.99
C ALA A 164 -10.01 7.77 -15.25
N ALA A 165 -10.04 8.47 -16.38
CA ALA A 165 -9.35 8.04 -17.60
C ALA A 165 -7.82 7.99 -17.39
N ALA A 166 -7.24 8.99 -16.73
CA ALA A 166 -5.82 9.00 -16.38
C ALA A 166 -5.44 7.88 -15.40
N ALA A 167 -6.30 7.57 -14.42
CA ALA A 167 -6.09 6.46 -13.51
C ALA A 167 -6.06 5.11 -14.24
N ALA A 168 -7.02 4.88 -15.14
CA ALA A 168 -7.06 3.68 -15.97
C ALA A 168 -5.82 3.59 -16.87
N SER A 169 -5.45 4.68 -17.55
CA SER A 169 -4.24 4.74 -18.38
C SER A 169 -2.99 4.41 -17.55
N HIS A 170 -2.83 5.04 -16.39
CA HIS A 170 -1.70 4.84 -15.50
C HIS A 170 -1.58 3.40 -15.03
N LEU A 171 -2.68 2.77 -14.61
CA LEU A 171 -2.69 1.37 -14.17
C LEU A 171 -2.40 0.41 -15.33
N HIS A 172 -3.11 0.54 -16.45
CA HIS A 172 -2.89 -0.33 -17.61
C HIS A 172 -1.46 -0.23 -18.15
N ARG A 173 -0.89 0.98 -18.14
CA ARG A 173 0.50 1.18 -18.53
C ARG A 173 1.46 0.46 -17.60
N HIS A 174 1.25 0.52 -16.29
CA HIS A 174 2.08 -0.24 -15.34
C HIS A 174 1.88 -1.75 -15.48
N LEU A 175 0.66 -2.24 -15.75
CA LEU A 175 0.45 -3.65 -16.05
C LEU A 175 1.24 -4.09 -17.28
N ASP A 176 1.24 -3.31 -18.37
CA ASP A 176 2.03 -3.59 -19.58
C ASP A 176 3.54 -3.64 -19.30
N LEU A 177 4.05 -2.63 -18.59
CA LEU A 177 5.49 -2.50 -18.32
C LEU A 177 5.99 -3.55 -17.31
N CYS A 178 5.29 -3.70 -16.19
CA CYS A 178 5.69 -4.55 -15.07
C CYS A 178 5.44 -6.03 -15.33
N LEU A 179 4.36 -6.40 -16.04
CA LEU A 179 4.03 -7.80 -16.34
C LEU A 179 4.47 -8.24 -17.75
N GLY A 180 4.74 -7.29 -18.65
CA GLY A 180 5.09 -7.56 -20.04
C GLY A 180 3.89 -7.68 -20.97
N ALA A 181 4.14 -7.43 -22.26
CA ALA A 181 3.16 -7.62 -23.32
C ALA A 181 3.27 -9.06 -23.86
N GLY A 182 2.26 -9.90 -23.58
CA GLY A 182 2.11 -11.22 -24.22
C GLY A 182 2.08 -12.42 -23.26
N ARG A 183 1.90 -13.61 -23.86
CA ARG A 183 1.83 -14.92 -23.17
C ARG A 183 3.19 -15.49 -22.74
N ASP A 184 4.30 -14.84 -23.12
CA ASP A 184 5.62 -15.09 -22.53
C ASP A 184 5.67 -14.46 -21.14
N ARG A 185 4.96 -15.10 -20.21
CA ARG A 185 5.05 -14.80 -18.78
C ARG A 185 6.39 -15.34 -18.30
N ASP A 186 7.47 -14.62 -18.56
CA ASP A 186 8.55 -14.63 -17.60
C ASP A 186 7.90 -14.21 -16.27
N LEU A 187 7.76 -15.17 -15.35
CA LEU A 187 6.89 -15.07 -14.18
C LEU A 187 7.33 -13.95 -13.21
N SER A 188 8.47 -13.30 -13.49
CA SER A 188 9.01 -12.21 -12.68
C SER A 188 8.44 -10.85 -13.09
N LEU A 189 7.72 -10.23 -12.14
CA LEU A 189 7.31 -8.84 -12.23
C LEU A 189 8.55 -7.94 -12.28
N ARG A 190 8.58 -6.99 -13.23
CA ARG A 190 9.60 -5.94 -13.33
C ARG A 190 9.18 -4.72 -12.50
N PRO A 191 9.82 -4.44 -11.35
CA PRO A 191 9.31 -3.41 -10.43
C PRO A 191 9.58 -1.99 -10.89
N ALA A 192 10.59 -1.81 -11.73
CA ALA A 192 11.07 -0.50 -12.16
C ALA A 192 11.55 -0.56 -13.61
N LEU A 193 11.08 0.37 -14.44
CA LEU A 193 11.57 0.56 -15.80
C LEU A 193 11.86 2.05 -16.02
N ARG A 194 13.02 2.38 -16.57
CA ARG A 194 13.38 3.74 -16.98
C ARG A 194 13.03 3.98 -18.44
N PHE A 195 12.56 5.18 -18.75
CA PHE A 195 12.31 5.58 -20.12
C PHE A 195 13.58 6.15 -20.76
N ASP A 196 13.91 5.64 -21.94
CA ASP A 196 14.93 6.17 -22.84
C ASP A 196 14.25 6.60 -24.14
N ALA A 197 14.53 7.82 -24.63
CA ALA A 197 13.84 8.37 -25.79
C ALA A 197 14.10 7.61 -27.10
N VAL A 198 15.23 6.89 -27.20
CA VAL A 198 15.60 6.14 -28.41
C VAL A 198 15.21 4.67 -28.26
N ALA A 199 15.48 4.08 -27.09
CA ALA A 199 15.33 2.66 -26.86
C ALA A 199 14.04 2.26 -26.16
N GLY A 200 13.21 3.23 -25.75
CA GLY A 200 11.99 2.99 -25.00
C GLY A 200 12.26 2.56 -23.55
N TRP A 201 11.36 1.74 -23.01
CA TRP A 201 11.40 1.33 -21.60
C TRP A 201 12.43 0.23 -21.36
N ARG A 202 13.36 0.48 -20.43
CA ARG A 202 14.40 -0.47 -20.04
C ARG A 202 14.26 -0.85 -18.57
N PRO A 203 14.30 -2.15 -18.20
CA PRO A 203 14.28 -2.57 -16.81
C PRO A 203 15.43 -1.95 -16.00
N CYS A 204 15.14 -1.59 -14.75
CA CYS A 204 16.14 -1.20 -13.76
C CYS A 204 16.57 -2.41 -12.93
N ALA A 205 17.77 -2.35 -12.35
CA ALA A 205 18.27 -3.38 -11.44
C ALA A 205 17.72 -3.25 -10.01
N ASP A 206 17.25 -2.05 -9.63
CA ASP A 206 16.76 -1.73 -8.29
C ASP A 206 15.39 -1.02 -8.40
N PRO A 207 14.33 -1.51 -7.74
CA PRO A 207 14.26 -2.79 -7.02
C PRO A 207 14.44 -4.00 -7.95
N PRO A 208 15.03 -5.11 -7.46
CA PRO A 208 15.29 -6.29 -8.28
C PRO A 208 13.98 -7.02 -8.66
N PRO A 209 13.93 -7.71 -9.81
CA PRO A 209 12.88 -8.69 -10.07
C PRO A 209 12.76 -9.69 -8.91
N GLY A 210 11.54 -10.01 -8.49
CA GLY A 210 11.30 -10.83 -7.30
C GLY A 210 11.06 -10.04 -6.00
N TRP A 211 11.21 -8.72 -6.01
CA TRP A 211 10.85 -7.87 -4.87
C TRP A 211 9.37 -8.04 -4.48
N SER A 212 9.14 -8.63 -3.30
CA SER A 212 7.80 -9.09 -2.89
C SER A 212 6.78 -7.97 -2.79
N ARG A 213 7.19 -6.82 -2.23
CA ARG A 213 6.34 -5.65 -2.09
C ARG A 213 5.88 -5.08 -3.44
N GLY A 214 6.70 -5.20 -4.50
CA GLY A 214 6.31 -4.73 -5.83
C GLY A 214 5.06 -5.42 -6.36
N ARG A 215 4.94 -6.72 -6.10
CA ARG A 215 3.75 -7.50 -6.43
C ARG A 215 2.55 -7.13 -5.58
N ALA A 216 2.75 -6.94 -4.28
CA ALA A 216 1.70 -6.53 -3.36
C ALA A 216 1.13 -5.14 -3.73
N TRP A 217 1.99 -4.19 -4.11
CA TRP A 217 1.57 -2.86 -4.56
C TRP A 217 0.72 -2.88 -5.82
N LEU A 218 1.13 -3.67 -6.82
CA LEU A 218 0.37 -3.77 -8.06
C LEU A 218 -0.98 -4.46 -7.83
N LEU A 219 -1.01 -5.51 -6.98
CA LEU A 219 -2.25 -6.16 -6.58
C LEU A 219 -3.21 -5.19 -5.90
N LEU A 220 -2.71 -4.37 -4.98
CA LEU A 220 -3.49 -3.34 -4.29
C LEU A 220 -4.09 -2.32 -5.27
N ALA A 221 -3.29 -1.81 -6.21
CA ALA A 221 -3.77 -0.88 -7.21
C ALA A 221 -4.83 -1.48 -8.15
N VAL A 222 -4.69 -2.77 -8.51
CA VAL A 222 -5.71 -3.50 -9.30
C VAL A 222 -7.00 -3.67 -8.50
N ALA A 223 -6.89 -4.01 -7.20
CA ALA A 223 -8.04 -4.14 -6.31
C ALA A 223 -8.79 -2.80 -6.17
N ASP A 224 -8.06 -1.69 -6.00
CA ASP A 224 -8.64 -0.34 -5.95
C ASP A 224 -9.36 0.02 -7.25
N ALA A 225 -8.83 -0.37 -8.41
CA ALA A 225 -9.50 -0.14 -9.69
C ALA A 225 -10.78 -0.98 -9.84
N LEU A 226 -10.75 -2.25 -9.45
CA LEU A 226 -11.91 -3.16 -9.57
C LEU A 226 -13.06 -2.81 -8.62
N LEU A 227 -12.78 -2.14 -7.49
CA LEU A 227 -13.81 -1.62 -6.59
C LEU A 227 -14.57 -0.42 -7.15
N ARG A 228 -14.01 0.25 -8.16
CA ARG A 228 -14.60 1.47 -8.71
C ARG A 228 -15.55 1.10 -9.84
N PRO A 229 -16.74 1.71 -9.88
CA PRO A 229 -17.60 1.59 -11.05
C PRO A 229 -16.87 2.21 -12.25
N ASP A 230 -16.83 1.49 -13.37
CA ASP A 230 -16.24 1.98 -14.62
C ASP A 230 -17.05 3.20 -15.09
N PRO A 231 -16.48 4.42 -15.11
CA PRO A 231 -17.20 5.61 -15.53
C PRO A 231 -17.33 5.70 -17.06
N ALA A 232 -16.73 4.79 -17.83
CA ALA A 232 -16.67 4.89 -19.27
C ALA A 232 -16.90 3.54 -19.96
N MET A 233 -18.14 3.05 -20.05
CA MET A 233 -18.58 2.33 -21.27
C MET A 233 -20.11 2.20 -21.45
N PRO A 234 -20.63 2.71 -22.59
CA PRO A 234 -21.88 2.29 -23.23
C PRO A 234 -21.71 1.18 -24.30
N ASP A 235 -20.49 0.75 -24.67
CA ASP A 235 -20.26 -0.17 -25.80
C ASP A 235 -19.86 -1.61 -25.37
N PRO A 236 -20.70 -2.62 -25.62
CA PRO A 236 -20.47 -4.02 -25.24
C PRO A 236 -19.48 -4.81 -26.13
N ALA A 237 -18.90 -4.21 -27.18
CA ALA A 237 -18.08 -4.92 -28.17
C ALA A 237 -16.55 -4.90 -27.91
N LEU A 238 -16.02 -4.07 -27.01
CA LEU A 238 -14.60 -4.14 -26.62
C LEU A 238 -14.37 -5.19 -25.51
N PRO A 239 -13.25 -5.94 -25.54
CA PRO A 239 -12.89 -6.85 -24.44
C PRO A 239 -12.79 -6.04 -23.14
N ARG A 240 -13.62 -6.45 -22.18
CA ARG A 240 -13.97 -5.72 -20.95
C ARG A 240 -12.70 -5.28 -20.19
N PRO A 241 -12.48 -3.98 -19.91
CA PRO A 241 -11.42 -3.51 -19.00
C PRO A 241 -11.38 -4.29 -17.68
N ALA A 242 -12.56 -4.68 -17.17
CA ALA A 242 -12.72 -5.53 -15.99
C ALA A 242 -12.14 -6.95 -16.14
N ALA A 243 -12.17 -7.57 -17.33
CA ALA A 243 -11.64 -8.92 -17.54
C ALA A 243 -10.11 -8.93 -17.42
N ARG A 244 -9.44 -7.94 -18.05
CA ARG A 244 -7.98 -7.78 -17.94
C ARG A 244 -7.55 -7.53 -16.49
N LEU A 245 -8.28 -6.67 -15.76
CA LEU A 245 -7.99 -6.41 -14.36
C LEU A 245 -8.25 -7.63 -13.48
N ALA A 246 -9.30 -8.40 -13.73
CA ALA A 246 -9.55 -9.67 -13.05
C ALA A 246 -8.42 -10.68 -13.31
N GLU A 247 -7.99 -10.88 -14.56
CA GLU A 247 -6.84 -11.74 -14.89
C GLU A 247 -5.55 -11.29 -14.20
N ALA A 248 -5.30 -9.97 -14.15
CA ALA A 248 -4.16 -9.42 -13.44
C ALA A 248 -4.26 -9.68 -11.93
N ALA A 249 -5.43 -9.47 -11.31
CA ALA A 249 -5.66 -9.74 -9.89
C ALA A 249 -5.44 -11.22 -9.56
N GLU A 250 -5.94 -12.13 -10.40
CA GLU A 250 -5.71 -13.56 -10.24
C GLU A 250 -4.22 -13.91 -10.35
N PHE A 251 -3.54 -13.39 -11.37
CA PHE A 251 -2.12 -13.63 -11.56
C PHE A 251 -1.29 -13.07 -10.40
N LEU A 252 -1.64 -11.91 -9.85
CA LEU A 252 -0.93 -11.23 -8.76
C LEU A 252 -1.27 -11.80 -7.37
N ALA A 253 -2.46 -12.37 -7.19
CA ALA A 253 -2.86 -13.04 -5.95
C ALA A 253 -2.34 -14.49 -5.85
N ALA A 254 -2.08 -15.14 -6.99
CA ALA A 254 -1.49 -16.47 -7.07
C ALA A 254 0.03 -16.41 -6.83
N GLU A 255 0.46 -16.10 -5.59
CA GLU A 255 1.88 -16.19 -5.22
C GLU A 255 2.45 -17.55 -5.66
N GLY A 256 3.61 -17.54 -6.31
CA GLY A 256 4.15 -18.66 -7.06
C GLY A 256 4.25 -19.95 -6.24
N GLY A 257 3.50 -20.96 -6.68
CA GLY A 257 3.74 -22.36 -6.35
C GLY A 257 3.14 -22.86 -5.04
N SER A 258 2.05 -23.63 -5.14
CA SER A 258 1.42 -24.45 -4.10
C SER A 258 0.63 -23.69 -3.01
N PRO A 259 -0.50 -24.25 -2.51
CA PRO A 259 -1.16 -23.84 -1.26
C PRO A 259 -0.24 -23.83 -0.03
N ALA A 260 0.97 -24.38 -0.14
CA ALA A 260 2.01 -24.38 0.88
C ALA A 260 2.96 -23.17 0.82
N ALA A 261 2.83 -22.26 -0.16
CA ALA A 261 3.56 -20.99 -0.14
C ALA A 261 3.18 -20.21 1.14
N GLY A 262 4.19 -19.85 1.94
CA GLY A 262 4.00 -19.24 3.25
C GLY A 262 3.15 -17.97 3.20
N LEU A 263 2.43 -17.69 4.30
CA LEU A 263 1.56 -16.50 4.43
C LEU A 263 2.35 -15.17 4.48
N VAL A 264 3.66 -15.25 4.66
CA VAL A 264 4.58 -14.10 4.61
C VAL A 264 5.68 -14.41 3.58
N PRO A 265 5.83 -13.60 2.52
CA PRO A 265 6.84 -13.84 1.50
C PRO A 265 8.24 -13.44 1.99
N ALA A 266 9.27 -14.06 1.41
CA ALA A 266 10.62 -13.52 1.43
C ALA A 266 10.63 -12.13 0.75
N ALA A 267 11.50 -11.22 1.19
CA ALA A 267 11.62 -9.87 0.62
C ALA A 267 12.04 -9.88 -0.87
N ASP A 268 12.75 -10.94 -1.28
CA ASP A 268 13.20 -11.20 -2.64
C ASP A 268 12.93 -12.68 -2.97
N ALA A 269 12.07 -12.93 -3.96
CA ALA A 269 11.73 -14.28 -4.41
C ALA A 269 12.93 -15.05 -5.00
N ALA A 270 13.99 -14.36 -5.45
CA ALA A 270 15.24 -15.01 -5.86
C ALA A 270 16.08 -15.47 -4.64
N ARG A 271 15.71 -15.07 -3.42
CA ARG A 271 16.36 -15.44 -2.16
C ARG A 271 15.32 -15.98 -1.18
N PRO A 272 14.76 -17.19 -1.41
CA PRO A 272 13.69 -17.74 -0.58
C PRO A 272 14.08 -17.93 0.90
N ASP A 273 15.36 -18.16 1.19
CA ASP A 273 15.91 -18.26 2.56
C ASP A 273 16.30 -16.88 3.15
N GLY A 274 15.99 -15.79 2.44
CA GLY A 274 16.28 -14.42 2.83
C GLY A 274 15.37 -13.88 3.94
N PRO A 275 15.49 -12.58 4.28
CA PRO A 275 14.58 -11.96 5.23
C PRO A 275 13.14 -11.99 4.70
N LEU A 276 12.18 -12.21 5.59
CA LEU A 276 10.77 -12.05 5.30
C LEU A 276 10.40 -10.58 5.11
N ASP A 277 9.23 -10.34 4.52
CA ASP A 277 8.62 -9.01 4.45
C ASP A 277 7.15 -9.04 4.88
N THR A 278 6.91 -8.88 6.19
CA THR A 278 5.55 -8.81 6.77
C THR A 278 4.71 -7.68 6.21
N SER A 279 5.34 -6.59 5.79
CA SER A 279 4.61 -5.48 5.21
C SER A 279 4.13 -5.76 3.78
N ALA A 280 4.83 -6.60 2.99
CA ALA A 280 4.28 -7.12 1.73
C ALA A 280 3.06 -8.01 1.98
N ALA A 281 3.11 -8.87 3.01
CA ALA A 281 1.96 -9.69 3.40
C ALA A 281 0.75 -8.85 3.83
N ALA A 282 0.95 -7.81 4.64
CA ALA A 282 -0.11 -6.91 5.08
C ALA A 282 -0.77 -6.16 3.91
N ILE A 283 0.03 -5.65 2.96
CA ILE A 283 -0.47 -5.02 1.73
C ILE A 283 -1.30 -6.01 0.90
N THR A 284 -0.79 -7.23 0.72
CA THR A 284 -1.51 -8.31 0.02
C THR A 284 -2.83 -8.63 0.70
N ALA A 285 -2.86 -8.74 2.03
CA ALA A 285 -4.09 -9.01 2.77
C ALA A 285 -5.15 -7.91 2.54
N VAL A 286 -4.77 -6.64 2.61
CA VAL A 286 -5.68 -5.52 2.32
C VAL A 286 -6.18 -5.57 0.87
N ALA A 287 -5.31 -5.86 -0.10
CA ALA A 287 -5.73 -6.01 -1.49
C ALA A 287 -6.73 -7.17 -1.67
N LEU A 288 -6.52 -8.29 -0.97
CA LEU A 288 -7.42 -9.44 -0.99
C LEU A 288 -8.77 -9.14 -0.31
N LEU A 289 -8.79 -8.40 0.80
CA LEU A 289 -10.04 -7.92 1.41
C LEU A 289 -10.84 -7.05 0.45
N LYS A 290 -10.16 -6.16 -0.30
CA LYS A 290 -10.78 -5.34 -1.35
C LYS A 290 -11.35 -6.21 -2.48
N LEU A 291 -10.58 -7.17 -2.98
CA LEU A 291 -11.03 -8.10 -4.03
C LEU A 291 -12.21 -8.97 -3.57
N ALA A 292 -12.28 -9.32 -2.29
CA ALA A 292 -13.40 -10.05 -1.72
C ALA A 292 -14.73 -9.27 -1.76
N ARG A 293 -14.67 -7.94 -1.92
CA ARG A 293 -15.86 -7.08 -2.10
C ARG A 293 -16.28 -6.94 -3.56
N VAL A 294 -15.47 -7.42 -4.51
CA VAL A 294 -15.81 -7.45 -5.94
C VAL A 294 -16.62 -8.72 -6.22
N PRO A 295 -17.85 -8.63 -6.78
CA PRO A 295 -18.65 -9.82 -7.07
C PRO A 295 -17.93 -10.78 -8.03
N GLY A 296 -17.75 -12.03 -7.61
CA GLY A 296 -17.11 -13.06 -8.44
C GLY A 296 -16.89 -14.37 -7.69
N PRO A 297 -16.59 -15.47 -8.42
CA PRO A 297 -16.46 -16.81 -7.83
C PRO A 297 -15.29 -16.96 -6.84
N ARG A 298 -14.32 -16.04 -6.88
CA ARG A 298 -13.14 -16.06 -6.00
C ARG A 298 -13.25 -15.16 -4.76
N ALA A 299 -14.36 -14.42 -4.61
CA ALA A 299 -14.53 -13.48 -3.50
C ALA A 299 -14.32 -14.14 -2.12
N ALA A 300 -14.92 -15.32 -1.89
CA ALA A 300 -14.75 -16.07 -0.65
C ALA A 300 -13.31 -16.57 -0.43
N ALA A 301 -12.63 -17.01 -1.51
CA ALA A 301 -11.24 -17.45 -1.43
C ALA A 301 -10.28 -16.30 -1.09
N TYR A 302 -10.55 -15.09 -1.62
CA TYR A 302 -9.80 -13.89 -1.27
C TYR A 302 -10.02 -13.49 0.19
N ALA A 303 -11.26 -13.51 0.68
CA ALA A 303 -11.56 -13.25 2.09
C ALA A 303 -10.81 -14.21 3.01
N TYR A 304 -10.93 -15.52 2.75
CA TYR A 304 -10.27 -16.56 3.54
C TYR A 304 -8.74 -16.37 3.57
N ARG A 305 -8.11 -16.12 2.42
CA ARG A 305 -6.66 -15.90 2.36
C ARG A 305 -6.25 -14.62 3.09
N ALA A 306 -7.02 -13.55 2.98
CA ALA A 306 -6.73 -12.29 3.67
C ALA A 306 -6.78 -12.45 5.19
N GLU A 307 -7.83 -13.10 5.71
CA GLU A 307 -7.99 -13.40 7.13
C GLU A 307 -6.84 -14.27 7.64
N ALA A 308 -6.47 -15.32 6.88
CA ALA A 308 -5.34 -16.18 7.24
C ALA A 308 -4.02 -15.41 7.33
N ILE A 309 -3.74 -14.50 6.38
CA ILE A 309 -2.53 -13.65 6.43
C ILE A 309 -2.57 -12.74 7.66
N LEU A 310 -3.67 -12.04 7.91
CA LEU A 310 -3.80 -11.10 9.03
C LEU A 310 -3.67 -11.82 10.38
N GLN A 311 -4.32 -12.97 10.53
CA GLN A 311 -4.20 -13.81 11.72
C GLN A 311 -2.75 -14.26 11.93
N HIS A 312 -2.08 -14.75 10.88
CA HIS A 312 -0.69 -15.18 10.98
C HIS A 312 0.27 -14.03 11.36
N LEU A 313 0.05 -12.84 10.80
CA LEU A 313 0.81 -11.64 11.19
C LEU A 313 0.57 -11.28 12.66
N ALA A 314 -0.67 -11.32 13.13
CA ALA A 314 -1.04 -11.03 14.51
C ALA A 314 -0.45 -12.05 15.51
N GLU A 315 -0.46 -13.34 15.18
CA GLU A 315 -0.02 -14.41 16.07
C GLU A 315 1.51 -14.54 16.13
N HIS A 316 2.20 -14.33 15.01
CA HIS A 316 3.63 -14.69 14.89
C HIS A 316 4.56 -13.50 14.68
N HIS A 317 4.05 -12.34 14.30
CA HIS A 317 4.87 -11.18 13.95
C HIS A 317 4.54 -9.92 14.77
N LEU A 318 3.40 -9.88 15.47
CA LEU A 318 3.03 -8.79 16.35
C LEU A 318 3.56 -9.03 17.77
N THR A 319 4.25 -8.06 18.36
CA THR A 319 4.77 -8.20 19.73
C THR A 319 3.63 -8.20 20.76
N GLY A 320 3.59 -9.24 21.60
CA GLY A 320 2.72 -9.31 22.77
C GLY A 320 3.33 -8.64 24.01
N PRO A 321 2.56 -8.49 25.11
CA PRO A 321 3.01 -7.88 26.35
C PRO A 321 4.21 -8.60 26.99
N ASP A 322 4.31 -9.93 26.84
CA ASP A 322 5.36 -10.76 27.45
C ASP A 322 6.61 -10.89 26.57
N SER A 323 6.66 -10.19 25.43
CA SER A 323 7.73 -10.34 24.42
C SER A 323 9.07 -9.71 24.79
N GLY A 324 9.13 -8.99 25.92
CA GLY A 324 10.29 -8.17 26.31
C GLY A 324 10.51 -6.95 25.39
N ARG A 325 9.56 -6.64 24.52
CA ARG A 325 9.55 -5.50 23.59
C ARG A 325 8.29 -4.67 23.81
N PRO A 326 8.24 -3.41 23.32
CA PRO A 326 6.98 -2.67 23.27
C PRO A 326 5.89 -3.51 22.57
N PRO A 327 4.66 -3.59 23.10
CA PRO A 327 3.59 -4.36 22.48
C PRO A 327 3.09 -3.68 21.20
N GLY A 328 2.54 -4.47 20.28
CA GLY A 328 1.89 -4.01 19.06
C GLY A 328 2.83 -3.64 17.91
N MET A 329 4.11 -4.01 17.97
CA MET A 329 5.07 -3.82 16.88
C MET A 329 4.93 -4.93 15.84
N LEU A 330 4.74 -4.59 14.56
CA LEU A 330 4.80 -5.58 13.48
C LEU A 330 6.26 -5.80 13.06
N LEU A 331 6.87 -6.89 13.54
CA LEU A 331 8.26 -7.23 13.26
C LEU A 331 8.46 -7.87 11.88
N HIS A 332 9.72 -8.13 11.55
CA HIS A 332 10.13 -8.88 10.36
C HIS A 332 9.73 -8.23 9.02
N GLY A 333 9.56 -6.91 9.01
CA GLY A 333 9.49 -6.14 7.78
C GLY A 333 10.88 -5.95 7.15
N CYS A 334 10.95 -5.81 5.84
CA CYS A 334 12.21 -5.56 5.14
C CYS A 334 12.13 -4.32 4.25
N TYR A 335 12.80 -3.23 4.63
CA TYR A 335 12.78 -2.00 3.81
C TYR A 335 13.58 -2.19 2.52
N ASP A 336 14.88 -2.47 2.61
CA ASP A 336 15.73 -2.72 1.44
C ASP A 336 16.80 -3.78 1.77
N ALA A 337 16.54 -5.02 1.36
CA ALA A 337 17.46 -6.15 1.55
C ALA A 337 18.77 -5.99 0.76
N GLY A 338 18.74 -5.34 -0.40
CA GLY A 338 19.91 -5.17 -1.27
C GLY A 338 20.93 -4.20 -0.66
N LYS A 339 20.43 -3.21 0.09
CA LYS A 339 21.24 -2.19 0.77
C LYS A 339 21.45 -2.44 2.26
N ASP A 340 21.00 -3.58 2.78
CA ASP A 340 21.00 -3.91 4.22
C ASP A 340 20.38 -2.81 5.09
N LEU A 341 19.34 -2.15 4.58
CA LEU A 341 18.67 -1.04 5.25
C LEU A 341 17.36 -1.53 5.86
N ALA A 342 17.26 -1.40 7.19
CA ALA A 342 16.09 -1.78 7.99
C ALA A 342 15.54 -3.17 7.62
N VAL A 343 16.42 -4.17 7.67
CA VAL A 343 16.10 -5.59 7.46
C VAL A 343 15.61 -6.19 8.77
N ARG A 344 14.44 -6.83 8.77
CA ARG A 344 13.75 -7.39 9.95
C ARG A 344 13.30 -6.33 10.98
N HIS A 345 12.90 -5.16 10.52
CA HIS A 345 12.46 -4.03 11.35
C HIS A 345 10.93 -3.92 11.42
N GLU A 346 10.43 -3.10 12.34
CA GLU A 346 9.07 -2.55 12.28
C GLU A 346 9.04 -1.45 11.22
N LEU A 347 8.03 -1.45 10.34
CA LEU A 347 7.94 -0.54 9.21
C LEU A 347 6.58 0.17 9.22
N ILE A 348 6.59 1.50 9.14
CA ILE A 348 5.35 2.28 9.33
C ILE A 348 4.25 1.96 8.32
N TRP A 349 4.61 1.59 7.09
CA TRP A 349 3.64 1.16 6.09
C TRP A 349 3.12 -0.25 6.38
N GLY A 350 3.93 -1.14 6.96
CA GLY A 350 3.49 -2.44 7.44
C GLY A 350 2.43 -2.29 8.53
N ASP A 351 2.71 -1.44 9.52
CA ASP A 351 1.76 -1.13 10.59
C ASP A 351 0.45 -0.57 10.05
N PHE A 352 0.52 0.36 9.08
CA PHE A 352 -0.67 0.92 8.43
C PHE A 352 -1.53 -0.14 7.76
N PHE A 353 -0.96 -1.00 6.93
CA PHE A 353 -1.75 -2.01 6.20
C PHE A 353 -2.25 -3.13 7.12
N LEU A 354 -1.50 -3.49 8.17
CA LEU A 354 -2.00 -4.41 9.20
C LEU A 354 -3.18 -3.79 9.95
N ALA A 355 -3.03 -2.56 10.43
CA ALA A 355 -4.09 -1.83 11.12
C ALA A 355 -5.34 -1.67 10.24
N LEU A 356 -5.15 -1.33 8.97
CA LEU A 356 -6.25 -1.16 8.02
C LEU A 356 -7.01 -2.47 7.78
N GLY A 357 -6.29 -3.59 7.60
CA GLY A 357 -6.89 -4.91 7.42
C GLY A 357 -7.67 -5.36 8.66
N LEU A 358 -7.07 -5.24 9.84
CA LEU A 358 -7.72 -5.58 11.12
C LEU A 358 -8.93 -4.67 11.39
N ALA A 359 -8.81 -3.36 11.18
CA ALA A 359 -9.91 -2.40 11.34
C ALA A 359 -11.08 -2.68 10.39
N ALA A 360 -10.81 -3.21 9.18
CA ALA A 360 -11.85 -3.60 8.25
C ALA A 360 -12.59 -4.87 8.72
N LEU A 361 -11.87 -5.87 9.25
CA LEU A 361 -12.47 -7.09 9.82
C LEU A 361 -13.34 -6.78 11.05
N ASP A 362 -12.89 -5.83 11.87
CA ASP A 362 -13.62 -5.37 13.07
C ASP A 362 -14.75 -4.36 12.76
N GLY A 363 -14.95 -4.00 11.50
CA GLY A 363 -16.02 -3.07 11.07
C GLY A 363 -15.79 -1.60 11.46
N VAL A 364 -14.57 -1.23 11.86
CA VAL A 364 -14.17 0.15 12.19
C VAL A 364 -14.09 1.03 10.93
N VAL A 365 -13.76 0.42 9.78
CA VAL A 365 -13.67 1.09 8.48
C VAL A 365 -14.32 0.28 7.37
N ASP A 366 -14.83 1.00 6.36
CA ASP A 366 -15.23 0.42 5.08
C ASP A 366 -14.01 0.39 4.14
N ILE A 367 -13.43 -0.79 3.93
CA ILE A 367 -12.23 -0.99 3.10
C ILE A 367 -12.44 -0.64 1.61
N THR A 368 -13.69 -0.46 1.18
CA THR A 368 -13.98 -0.03 -0.19
C THR A 368 -13.77 1.47 -0.41
N ARG A 369 -13.57 2.24 0.68
CA ARG A 369 -13.40 3.70 0.66
C ARG A 369 -11.97 4.19 0.93
N ILE A 370 -11.07 3.29 1.32
CA ILE A 370 -9.67 3.54 1.67
C ILE A 370 -8.84 2.56 0.90
#